data_AF-A0A517YCJ3-F1
#
_entry.id   AF-A0A517YCJ3-F1
#
_cell.length_a   1.000
_cell.length_b   1.000
_cell.length_c   1.000
_cell.angle_alpha   90.00
_cell.angle_beta   90.00
_cell.angle_gamma   90.00
#
_symmetry.space_group_name_H-M   'P 1'
#
loop_
_entity.id
_entity.type
_entity.pdbx_description
1 polymer ?
#
loop_
_entity_poly.entity_id
_entity_poly.type
_entity_poly.pdbx_seq_one_letter_code
_entity_poly.pdbx_strand_id
1 'polypeptide(L)'
;MSVRWSAGRWSASGFVSLFALGLLLLSSGTGRAENFVFHHEHVLGTSLEIQLQAASATAANEAEARILREIDRQAKVFSTYDATSELTQWQATKDEAHPVSRELFAIMQASDNWTKLSGGAFNPAVESVTKVWQQAAEKKQLPSDQDVSAAVKLAATQPWKLDTNKQTATRLTTAPLTFNAIAKGAIVDAACRAAAHKHPEIHGVLINIGGDLRVAGDTFERVAIADPFHDAVNAEPITTIFVRNRAVATSGNYRRGVQIGDKWYSHIIDPRSGQPVDHVVSATVVAHSSIDADALATICSVLTPNESLALVESHGAACLLITRDGKRLASAGWTDFEQPQLFRLATAFEKSAFEKPAQQAQPQKQVTEQVALVEDAKGELLELAVNIELSRPAGAQYRRPYAAVWLEDADEFPVRTGLLFMMTKGNGSRWHRDLLRWYRQDNVRKLADDTSLIDTISSATRGPGEYKAVFDGKDDAGKPLKPGKYTLFIEVAREHGTYQIIRQPLELGTKPIEKTNLKSNVEIKSATYEYRKPVARAAGQ
;
A
#
# COMPACT_ATOMS: atom_id res chain seq x y z
N MET A 1 59.22 -53.93 62.43
CA MET A 1 58.43 -54.80 63.33
C MET A 1 56.96 -54.71 62.93
N SER A 2 56.34 -55.88 62.77
CA SER A 2 54.91 -56.23 62.97
C SER A 2 53.86 -55.13 63.13
N VAL A 3 52.59 -55.28 62.76
CA VAL A 3 51.78 -56.23 61.98
C VAL A 3 50.42 -55.51 61.87
N ARG A 4 49.74 -55.71 60.74
CA ARG A 4 48.29 -55.64 60.46
C ARG A 4 47.36 -54.98 61.48
N TRP A 5 46.46 -54.12 60.99
CA TRP A 5 45.04 -54.17 61.32
C TRP A 5 44.16 -53.96 60.08
N SER A 6 43.00 -54.60 60.10
CA SER A 6 42.14 -54.95 58.97
C SER A 6 41.11 -53.90 58.57
N ALA A 7 40.80 -53.92 57.28
CA ALA A 7 39.56 -53.62 56.57
C ALA A 7 38.36 -52.99 57.31
N GLY A 8 37.86 -51.90 56.73
CA GLY A 8 36.48 -51.42 56.83
C GLY A 8 36.23 -50.32 55.80
N ARG A 9 35.33 -50.58 54.84
CA ARG A 9 34.84 -49.59 53.85
C ARG A 9 34.13 -48.45 54.58
N TRP A 10 34.12 -47.24 54.00
CA TRP A 10 32.93 -46.50 53.53
C TRP A 10 33.32 -45.05 53.15
N SER A 11 32.85 -44.69 51.96
CA SER A 11 32.49 -43.39 51.37
C SER A 11 33.07 -42.06 51.86
N ALA A 12 33.40 -41.28 50.84
CA ALA A 12 32.96 -39.91 50.57
C ALA A 12 34.06 -38.83 50.64
N SER A 13 34.10 -38.09 49.51
CA SER A 13 34.58 -36.72 49.37
C SER A 13 36.09 -36.57 49.16
N GLY A 14 36.48 -36.32 47.92
CA GLY A 14 37.83 -35.87 47.60
C GLY A 14 38.04 -35.62 46.11
N PHE A 15 37.88 -34.35 45.72
CA PHE A 15 38.62 -33.69 44.65
C PHE A 15 38.60 -34.31 43.23
N VAL A 16 37.78 -33.71 42.35
CA VAL A 16 38.21 -33.50 40.96
C VAL A 16 38.11 -32.00 40.68
N SER A 17 39.28 -31.40 40.51
CA SER A 17 39.49 -30.00 40.19
C SER A 17 40.04 -29.90 38.77
N LEU A 18 39.60 -28.86 38.07
CA LEU A 18 40.16 -28.27 36.86
C LEU A 18 40.02 -29.04 35.53
N PHE A 19 38.88 -28.86 34.87
CA PHE A 19 38.79 -28.57 33.43
C PHE A 19 37.49 -27.79 33.15
N ALA A 20 37.46 -26.53 33.58
CA ALA A 20 36.36 -25.60 33.29
C ALA A 20 36.95 -24.20 33.06
N LEU A 21 37.74 -24.07 31.99
CA LEU A 21 38.23 -22.78 31.52
C LEU A 21 37.61 -22.49 30.15
N GLY A 22 36.60 -21.63 30.15
CA GLY A 22 36.39 -20.66 29.08
C GLY A 22 35.86 -21.15 27.74
N LEU A 23 34.64 -21.72 27.71
CA LEU A 23 33.70 -21.30 26.67
C LEU A 23 32.87 -20.16 27.24
N LEU A 24 33.42 -18.94 27.13
CA LEU A 24 32.59 -17.76 27.05
C LEU A 24 31.69 -17.99 25.83
N LEU A 25 30.44 -18.37 26.10
CA LEU A 25 29.33 -18.14 25.20
C LEU A 25 29.23 -16.62 25.04
N LEU A 26 30.01 -16.09 24.09
CA LEU A 26 29.62 -14.93 23.31
C LEU A 26 28.43 -15.39 22.46
N SER A 27 27.29 -15.61 23.10
CA SER A 27 26.02 -15.38 22.45
C SER A 27 25.97 -13.88 22.22
N SER A 28 26.62 -13.41 21.14
CA SER A 28 26.26 -12.17 20.50
C SER A 28 24.75 -12.24 20.33
N GLY A 29 24.03 -11.48 21.15
CA GLY A 29 22.59 -11.44 21.12
C GLY A 29 22.19 -10.99 19.73
N THR A 30 21.86 -11.95 18.86
CA THR A 30 20.95 -11.70 17.75
C THR A 30 19.62 -11.42 18.42
N GLY A 31 19.43 -10.15 18.81
CA GLY A 31 18.14 -9.67 19.27
C GLY A 31 17.10 -10.15 18.26
N ARG A 32 16.04 -10.77 18.74
CA ARG A 32 14.93 -11.18 17.89
C ARG A 32 14.48 -9.94 17.12
N ALA A 33 14.48 -10.01 15.79
CA ALA A 33 14.07 -8.86 14.99
C ALA A 33 12.65 -8.42 15.37
N GLU A 34 12.50 -7.12 15.58
CA GLU A 34 11.24 -6.47 15.86
C GLU A 34 10.73 -5.77 14.59
N ASN A 35 9.41 -5.67 14.45
CA ASN A 35 8.78 -4.98 13.33
C ASN A 35 8.55 -3.51 13.71
N PHE A 36 9.09 -2.58 12.93
CA PHE A 36 8.87 -1.15 13.06
C PHE A 36 8.10 -0.63 11.86
N VAL A 37 7.07 0.20 12.07
CA VAL A 37 6.24 0.77 11.00
C VAL A 37 6.29 2.29 11.05
N PHE A 38 6.50 2.91 9.91
CA PHE A 38 6.59 4.37 9.76
C PHE A 38 5.65 4.84 8.65
N HIS A 39 4.98 5.98 8.87
CA HIS A 39 4.08 6.59 7.89
C HIS A 39 4.50 8.04 7.63
N HIS A 40 4.57 8.41 6.34
CA HIS A 40 4.92 9.73 5.86
C HIS A 40 3.91 10.20 4.81
N GLU A 41 3.68 11.50 4.77
CA GLU A 41 2.81 12.14 3.76
C GLU A 41 3.61 13.04 2.83
N HIS A 42 3.05 13.27 1.63
CA HIS A 42 3.63 14.10 0.58
C HIS A 42 5.00 13.62 0.06
N VAL A 43 5.29 12.32 0.17
CA VAL A 43 6.47 11.70 -0.43
C VAL A 43 6.14 11.36 -1.89
N LEU A 44 6.90 11.93 -2.84
CA LEU A 44 6.63 11.79 -4.28
C LEU A 44 5.19 12.14 -4.69
N GLY A 45 4.56 13.07 -3.96
CA GLY A 45 3.16 13.47 -4.20
C GLY A 45 2.12 12.44 -3.72
N THR A 46 2.47 11.52 -2.82
CA THR A 46 1.54 10.56 -2.22
C THR A 46 1.95 10.20 -0.77
N SER A 47 1.36 9.14 -0.20
CA SER A 47 1.71 8.60 1.12
C SER A 47 2.79 7.52 1.03
N LEU A 48 3.68 7.45 2.01
CA LEU A 48 4.71 6.43 2.15
C LEU A 48 4.52 5.67 3.46
N GLU A 49 4.46 4.35 3.38
CA GLU A 49 4.56 3.42 4.50
C GLU A 49 5.89 2.65 4.40
N ILE A 50 6.61 2.55 5.51
CA ILE A 50 7.82 1.75 5.64
C ILE A 50 7.60 0.75 6.77
N GLN A 51 7.83 -0.53 6.51
CA GLN A 51 7.97 -1.53 7.56
C GLN A 51 9.39 -2.10 7.58
N LEU A 52 9.99 -2.20 8.75
CA LEU A 52 11.35 -2.69 8.95
C LEU A 52 11.35 -3.81 9.98
N GLN A 53 11.88 -4.97 9.60
CA GLN A 53 12.32 -5.99 10.54
C GLN A 53 13.76 -5.68 10.91
N ALA A 54 13.99 -5.19 12.13
CA ALA A 54 15.30 -4.72 12.58
C ALA A 54 15.67 -5.23 13.97
N ALA A 55 16.97 -5.32 14.25
CA ALA A 55 17.48 -5.77 15.55
C ALA A 55 17.26 -4.77 16.70
N SER A 56 16.95 -3.49 16.38
CA SER A 56 16.67 -2.44 17.38
C SER A 56 15.93 -1.25 16.77
N ALA A 57 15.31 -0.43 17.63
CA ALA A 57 14.69 0.83 17.20
C ALA A 57 15.70 1.82 16.61
N THR A 58 16.94 1.86 17.11
CA THR A 58 18.01 2.72 16.55
C THR A 58 18.31 2.32 15.11
N ALA A 59 18.51 1.02 14.85
CA ALA A 59 18.73 0.50 13.50
C ALA A 59 17.56 0.83 12.56
N ALA A 60 16.31 0.68 13.04
CA ALA A 60 15.12 1.01 12.26
C ALA A 60 15.04 2.50 11.90
N ASN A 61 15.28 3.41 12.86
CA ASN A 61 15.28 4.85 12.59
C ASN A 61 16.38 5.28 11.62
N GLU A 62 17.58 4.68 11.72
CA GLU A 62 18.66 4.97 10.77
C GLU A 62 18.35 4.46 9.36
N ALA A 63 17.72 3.28 9.25
CA ALA A 63 17.25 2.73 7.97
C ALA A 63 16.13 3.57 7.36
N GLU A 64 15.16 4.03 8.16
CA GLU A 64 14.14 5.01 7.75
C GLU A 64 14.81 6.26 7.16
N ALA A 65 15.79 6.84 7.85
CA ALA A 65 16.51 8.03 7.38
C ALA A 65 17.29 7.77 6.08
N ARG A 66 17.86 6.56 5.89
CA ARG A 66 18.50 6.17 4.62
C ARG A 66 17.47 6.06 3.48
N ILE A 67 16.33 5.45 3.73
CA ILE A 67 15.21 5.33 2.78
C ILE A 67 14.76 6.71 2.31
N LEU A 68 14.44 7.61 3.23
CA LEU A 68 13.97 8.96 2.90
C LEU A 68 15.00 9.75 2.11
N ARG A 69 16.29 9.69 2.50
CA ARG A 69 17.38 10.34 1.76
C ARG A 69 17.52 9.81 0.32
N GLU A 70 17.38 8.51 0.12
CA GLU A 70 17.47 7.92 -1.22
C GLU A 70 16.26 8.31 -2.08
N ILE A 71 15.06 8.33 -1.51
CA ILE A 71 13.86 8.82 -2.19
C ILE A 71 14.04 10.27 -2.61
N ASP A 72 14.47 11.15 -1.70
CA ASP A 72 14.68 12.58 -2.00
C ASP A 72 15.79 12.79 -3.04
N ARG A 73 16.85 11.97 -3.03
CA ARG A 73 17.92 12.02 -4.02
C ARG A 73 17.40 11.64 -5.41
N GLN A 74 16.65 10.55 -5.52
CA GLN A 74 16.08 10.10 -6.79
C GLN A 74 14.97 11.04 -7.29
N ALA A 75 14.23 11.70 -6.40
CA ALA A 75 13.26 12.73 -6.78
C ALA A 75 13.94 13.90 -7.53
N LYS A 76 15.16 14.27 -7.14
CA LYS A 76 15.98 15.27 -7.87
C LYS A 76 16.49 14.76 -9.22
N VAL A 77 16.40 13.46 -9.51
CA VAL A 77 16.72 12.92 -10.83
C VAL A 77 15.48 12.93 -11.71
N PHE A 78 14.37 12.36 -11.23
CA PHE A 78 13.22 12.00 -12.08
C PHE A 78 12.05 12.99 -12.09
N SER A 79 12.02 13.99 -11.20
CA SER A 79 10.88 14.91 -11.12
C SER A 79 10.67 15.69 -12.42
N THR A 80 9.42 15.81 -12.87
CA THR A 80 9.02 16.72 -13.96
C THR A 80 8.51 18.05 -13.46
N TYR A 81 8.40 18.23 -12.13
CA TYR A 81 7.86 19.43 -11.48
C TYR A 81 8.96 20.33 -10.91
N ASP A 82 10.13 19.75 -10.62
CA ASP A 82 11.28 20.47 -10.09
C ASP A 82 12.17 20.93 -11.24
N ALA A 83 12.24 22.24 -11.47
CA ALA A 83 13.07 22.85 -12.50
C ALA A 83 14.58 22.57 -12.32
N THR A 84 15.00 22.20 -11.11
CA THR A 84 16.39 21.85 -10.79
C THR A 84 16.68 20.36 -10.92
N SER A 85 15.67 19.54 -11.24
CA SER A 85 15.87 18.11 -11.45
C SER A 85 16.67 17.82 -12.71
N GLU A 86 17.42 16.73 -12.68
CA GLU A 86 18.23 16.29 -13.82
C GLU A 86 17.38 16.05 -15.06
N LEU A 87 16.23 15.37 -14.92
CA LEU A 87 15.31 15.13 -16.03
C LEU A 87 14.82 16.45 -16.66
N THR A 88 14.41 17.42 -15.85
CA THR A 88 13.90 18.70 -16.38
C THR A 88 15.00 19.49 -17.08
N GLN A 89 16.20 19.52 -16.51
CA GLN A 89 17.37 20.15 -17.14
C GLN A 89 17.76 19.47 -18.45
N TRP A 90 17.82 18.14 -18.48
CA TRP A 90 18.11 17.39 -19.70
C TRP A 90 17.01 17.58 -20.76
N GLN A 91 15.74 17.65 -20.37
CA GLN A 91 14.63 17.97 -21.28
C GLN A 91 14.69 19.40 -21.85
N ALA A 92 15.47 20.31 -21.28
CA ALA A 92 15.70 21.63 -21.87
C ALA A 92 16.74 21.61 -23.02
N THR A 93 17.44 20.48 -23.20
CA THR A 93 18.45 20.30 -24.26
C THR A 93 17.82 19.78 -25.56
N LYS A 94 18.57 19.88 -26.67
CA LYS A 94 18.16 19.35 -27.97
C LYS A 94 19.35 19.15 -28.90
N ASP A 95 19.39 18.01 -29.57
CA ASP A 95 20.36 17.63 -30.61
C ASP A 95 21.84 17.68 -30.16
N GLU A 96 22.08 17.68 -28.85
CA GLU A 96 23.40 17.66 -28.22
C GLU A 96 23.52 16.49 -27.24
N ALA A 97 24.71 15.89 -27.13
CA ALA A 97 24.97 14.81 -26.20
C ALA A 97 25.32 15.37 -24.81
N HIS A 98 24.48 15.06 -23.82
CA HIS A 98 24.69 15.48 -22.44
C HIS A 98 25.03 14.29 -21.53
N PRO A 99 26.03 14.41 -20.65
CA PRO A 99 26.24 13.44 -19.58
C PRO A 99 24.99 13.33 -18.70
N VAL A 100 24.63 12.11 -18.34
CA VAL A 100 23.50 11.83 -17.45
C VAL A 100 23.92 10.85 -16.36
N SER A 101 23.22 10.86 -15.24
CA SER A 101 23.39 9.93 -14.13
C SER A 101 23.13 8.49 -14.58
N ARG A 102 23.60 7.53 -13.78
CA ARG A 102 23.34 6.10 -14.04
C ARG A 102 21.87 5.78 -13.94
N GLU A 103 21.18 6.47 -13.05
CA GLU A 103 19.77 6.33 -12.77
C GLU A 103 18.91 6.84 -13.94
N LEU A 104 19.18 8.05 -14.45
CA LEU A 104 18.49 8.57 -15.62
C LEU A 104 18.78 7.76 -16.89
N PHE A 105 20.03 7.34 -17.08
CA PHE A 105 20.38 6.48 -18.21
C PHE A 105 19.66 5.12 -18.14
N ALA A 106 19.65 4.48 -16.97
CA ALA A 106 19.02 3.18 -16.78
C ALA A 106 17.51 3.24 -16.99
N ILE A 107 16.83 4.29 -16.52
CA ILE A 107 15.39 4.41 -16.71
C ILE A 107 15.02 4.68 -18.17
N MET A 108 15.84 5.43 -18.91
CA MET A 108 15.67 5.62 -20.36
C MET A 108 15.83 4.28 -21.10
N GLN A 109 16.86 3.51 -20.77
CA GLN A 109 17.06 2.18 -21.37
C GLN A 109 15.92 1.21 -21.04
N ALA A 110 15.47 1.18 -19.78
CA ALA A 110 14.32 0.37 -19.37
C ALA A 110 13.04 0.81 -20.11
N SER A 111 12.88 2.12 -20.32
CA SER A 111 11.75 2.67 -21.06
C SER A 111 11.76 2.31 -22.54
N ASP A 112 12.92 2.32 -23.20
CA ASP A 112 13.07 1.84 -24.59
C ASP A 112 12.64 0.36 -24.68
N ASN A 113 13.08 -0.46 -23.72
CA ASN A 113 12.72 -1.87 -23.65
C ASN A 113 11.21 -2.07 -23.46
N TRP A 114 10.59 -1.39 -22.50
CA TRP A 114 9.15 -1.51 -22.24
C TRP A 114 8.30 -0.95 -23.38
N THR A 115 8.73 0.12 -24.03
CA THR A 115 8.07 0.65 -25.23
C THR A 115 8.05 -0.41 -26.33
N LYS A 116 9.18 -1.10 -26.56
CA LYS A 116 9.28 -2.16 -27.56
C LYS A 116 8.44 -3.41 -27.18
N LEU A 117 8.59 -3.91 -25.95
CA LEU A 117 7.94 -5.14 -25.49
C LEU A 117 6.41 -5.02 -25.44
N SER A 118 5.90 -3.83 -25.12
CA SER A 118 4.46 -3.55 -25.05
C SER A 118 3.84 -3.13 -26.39
N GLY A 119 4.64 -3.08 -27.47
CA GLY A 119 4.17 -2.58 -28.76
C GLY A 119 3.72 -1.11 -28.72
N GLY A 120 4.32 -0.29 -27.86
CA GLY A 120 4.02 1.13 -27.68
C GLY A 120 2.88 1.45 -26.70
N ALA A 121 2.31 0.45 -26.01
CA ALA A 121 1.32 0.69 -24.96
C ALA A 121 1.93 1.40 -23.74
N PHE A 122 3.22 1.16 -23.46
CA PHE A 122 4.05 2.04 -22.65
C PHE A 122 4.77 3.03 -23.56
N ASN A 123 4.70 4.33 -23.24
CA ASN A 123 5.46 5.36 -23.94
C ASN A 123 5.78 6.55 -23.01
N PRO A 124 7.06 6.85 -22.75
CA PRO A 124 7.48 8.00 -21.93
C PRO A 124 7.05 9.37 -22.47
N ALA A 125 6.75 9.46 -23.77
CA ALA A 125 6.27 10.69 -24.42
C ALA A 125 4.73 10.84 -24.39
N VAL A 126 4.02 10.00 -23.63
CA VAL A 126 2.54 10.05 -23.50
C VAL A 126 2.01 11.41 -23.05
N GLU A 127 2.82 12.20 -22.34
CA GLU A 127 2.48 13.59 -21.96
C GLU A 127 2.14 14.49 -23.16
N SER A 128 2.64 14.16 -24.35
CA SER A 128 2.27 14.85 -25.59
C SER A 128 0.76 14.76 -25.82
N VAL A 129 0.16 13.61 -25.50
CA VAL A 129 -1.27 13.35 -25.63
C VAL A 129 -2.02 13.78 -24.37
N THR A 130 -1.50 13.51 -23.17
CA THR A 130 -2.13 13.92 -21.90
C THR A 130 -2.48 15.41 -21.89
N LYS A 131 -1.56 16.26 -22.37
CA LYS A 131 -1.77 17.70 -22.44
C LYS A 131 -2.92 18.10 -23.37
N VAL A 132 -3.15 17.38 -24.46
CA VAL A 132 -4.28 17.63 -25.37
C VAL A 132 -5.61 17.41 -24.64
N TRP A 133 -5.71 16.33 -23.85
CA TRP A 133 -6.91 16.05 -23.05
C TRP A 133 -7.11 17.01 -21.88
N GLN A 134 -6.02 17.46 -21.23
CA GLN A 134 -6.09 18.50 -20.20
C GLN A 134 -6.62 19.82 -20.77
N GLN A 135 -6.07 20.27 -21.92
CA GLN A 135 -6.53 21.47 -22.61
C GLN A 135 -7.99 21.36 -23.07
N ALA A 136 -8.41 20.17 -23.53
CA ALA A 136 -9.79 19.88 -23.89
C ALA A 136 -10.73 20.05 -22.67
N ALA A 137 -10.33 19.57 -21.50
CA ALA A 137 -11.08 19.74 -20.26
C ALA A 137 -11.17 21.20 -19.81
N GLU A 138 -10.07 21.94 -19.88
CA GLU A 138 -10.04 23.39 -19.60
C GLU A 138 -11.01 24.16 -20.53
N LYS A 139 -11.05 23.80 -21.81
CA LYS A 139 -11.97 24.36 -22.81
C LYS A 139 -13.39 23.81 -22.74
N LYS A 140 -13.63 22.76 -21.93
CA LYS A 140 -14.88 22.00 -21.85
C LYS A 140 -15.36 21.48 -23.21
N GLN A 141 -14.44 21.15 -24.10
CA GLN A 141 -14.70 20.68 -25.46
C GLN A 141 -13.78 19.51 -25.76
N LEU A 142 -14.27 18.49 -26.46
CA LEU A 142 -13.44 17.35 -26.84
C LEU A 142 -12.28 17.79 -27.75
N PRO A 143 -11.12 17.12 -27.65
CA PRO A 143 -10.01 17.43 -28.53
C PRO A 143 -10.38 17.07 -29.97
N SER A 144 -9.85 17.83 -30.94
CA SER A 144 -10.05 17.50 -32.36
C SER A 144 -9.21 16.29 -32.75
N ASP A 145 -9.68 15.52 -33.74
CA ASP A 145 -8.91 14.38 -34.29
C ASP A 145 -7.54 14.82 -34.82
N GLN A 146 -7.44 16.05 -35.32
CA GLN A 146 -6.18 16.62 -35.79
C GLN A 146 -5.19 16.84 -34.63
N ASP A 147 -5.65 17.40 -33.51
CA ASP A 147 -4.80 17.64 -32.34
C ASP A 147 -4.32 16.32 -31.73
N VAL A 148 -5.22 15.33 -31.60
CA VAL A 148 -4.89 13.99 -31.11
C VAL A 148 -3.89 13.31 -32.05
N SER A 149 -4.14 13.33 -33.37
CA SER A 149 -3.23 12.72 -34.35
C SER A 149 -1.84 13.35 -34.34
N ALA A 150 -1.76 14.68 -34.19
CA ALA A 150 -0.48 15.39 -34.09
C ALA A 150 0.29 14.99 -32.83
N ALA A 151 -0.39 14.91 -31.68
CA ALA A 151 0.21 14.49 -30.41
C ALA A 151 0.70 13.03 -30.44
N VAL A 152 -0.09 12.11 -31.04
CA VAL A 152 0.31 10.71 -31.22
C VAL A 152 1.56 10.59 -32.09
N LYS A 153 1.62 11.32 -33.23
CA LYS A 153 2.81 11.33 -34.09
C LYS A 153 4.05 11.85 -33.35
N LEU A 154 3.89 12.89 -32.54
CA LEU A 154 4.97 13.42 -31.71
C LEU A 154 5.44 12.39 -30.68
N ALA A 155 4.51 11.71 -29.98
CA ALA A 155 4.83 10.68 -28.99
C ALA A 155 5.48 9.43 -29.60
N ALA A 156 5.13 9.08 -30.84
CA ALA A 156 5.70 7.93 -31.56
C ALA A 156 7.13 8.17 -32.08
N THR A 157 7.62 9.42 -32.07
CA THR A 157 8.97 9.74 -32.55
C THR A 157 10.01 9.38 -31.49
N GLN A 158 11.09 8.68 -31.88
CA GLN A 158 12.16 8.29 -30.97
C GLN A 158 12.70 9.52 -30.21
N PRO A 159 12.52 9.59 -28.88
CA PRO A 159 12.75 10.82 -28.11
C PRO A 159 14.23 11.09 -27.82
N TRP A 160 15.06 10.04 -27.80
CA TRP A 160 16.48 10.16 -27.46
C TRP A 160 17.36 9.11 -28.15
N LYS A 161 18.67 9.36 -28.08
CA LYS A 161 19.74 8.40 -28.38
C LYS A 161 20.66 8.28 -27.17
N LEU A 162 20.99 7.06 -26.77
CA LEU A 162 21.90 6.75 -25.66
C LEU A 162 23.28 6.33 -26.17
N ASP A 163 24.35 6.78 -25.50
CA ASP A 163 25.72 6.28 -25.68
C ASP A 163 26.20 5.63 -24.37
N THR A 164 26.20 4.30 -24.33
CA THR A 164 26.57 3.51 -23.16
C THR A 164 28.05 3.64 -22.81
N ASN A 165 28.93 3.89 -23.78
CA ASN A 165 30.36 3.99 -23.52
C ASN A 165 30.71 5.32 -22.86
N LYS A 166 30.00 6.39 -23.22
CA LYS A 166 30.22 7.74 -22.69
C LYS A 166 29.27 8.13 -21.56
N GLN A 167 28.25 7.32 -21.28
CA GLN A 167 27.19 7.64 -20.32
C GLN A 167 26.50 8.97 -20.64
N THR A 168 26.15 9.15 -21.92
CA THR A 168 25.46 10.35 -22.40
C THR A 168 24.13 10.02 -23.06
N ALA A 169 23.22 10.99 -23.03
CA ALA A 169 21.94 10.95 -23.72
C ALA A 169 21.76 12.20 -24.57
N THR A 170 21.37 12.01 -25.84
CA THR A 170 21.02 13.08 -26.76
C THR A 170 19.51 13.12 -26.93
N ARG A 171 18.89 14.27 -26.62
CA ARG A 171 17.47 14.49 -26.85
C ARG A 171 17.20 14.84 -28.32
N LEU A 172 16.28 14.12 -28.96
CA LEU A 172 16.00 14.23 -30.40
C LEU A 172 14.68 14.94 -30.72
N THR A 173 13.76 15.04 -29.76
CA THR A 173 12.44 15.64 -29.96
C THR A 173 12.12 16.67 -28.89
N THR A 174 11.12 17.51 -29.16
CA THR A 174 10.56 18.44 -28.16
C THR A 174 9.39 17.83 -27.39
N ALA A 175 9.11 16.54 -27.58
CA ALA A 175 8.04 15.86 -26.86
C ALA A 175 8.30 16.00 -25.33
N PRO A 176 7.28 16.35 -24.53
CA PRO A 176 7.39 16.25 -23.09
C PRO A 176 7.53 14.77 -22.71
N LEU A 177 8.49 14.49 -21.84
CA LEU A 177 8.81 13.15 -21.37
C LEU A 177 8.48 13.02 -19.88
N THR A 178 7.90 11.89 -19.54
CA THR A 178 7.63 11.48 -18.16
C THR A 178 8.07 10.04 -17.95
N PHE A 179 8.56 9.75 -16.75
CA PHE A 179 8.85 8.39 -16.30
C PHE A 179 7.91 7.97 -15.17
N ASN A 180 6.78 8.65 -14.97
CA ASN A 180 5.89 8.40 -13.83
C ASN A 180 5.35 6.96 -13.75
N ALA A 181 5.29 6.23 -14.87
CA ALA A 181 4.83 4.83 -14.95
C ALA A 181 5.95 3.78 -14.70
N ILE A 182 7.14 4.21 -14.28
CA ILE A 182 8.30 3.33 -14.03
C ILE A 182 9.27 3.85 -12.96
N ALA A 183 9.33 5.17 -12.78
CA ALA A 183 10.24 5.84 -11.85
C ALA A 183 9.91 5.56 -10.40
N LYS A 184 8.62 5.46 -10.04
CA LYS A 184 8.27 5.12 -8.67
C LYS A 184 8.78 3.73 -8.31
N GLY A 185 8.61 2.77 -9.22
CA GLY A 185 9.23 1.45 -9.10
C GLY A 185 10.75 1.51 -8.89
N ALA A 186 11.46 2.30 -9.70
CA ALA A 186 12.91 2.46 -9.58
C ALA A 186 13.35 3.05 -8.23
N ILE A 187 12.59 4.04 -7.73
CA ILE A 187 12.86 4.69 -6.45
C ILE A 187 12.63 3.73 -5.29
N VAL A 188 11.54 2.96 -5.30
CA VAL A 188 11.23 1.96 -4.27
C VAL A 188 12.31 0.89 -4.22
N ASP A 189 12.73 0.35 -5.38
CA ASP A 189 13.81 -0.63 -5.46
C ASP A 189 15.14 -0.07 -4.93
N ALA A 190 15.47 1.19 -5.25
CA ALA A 190 16.67 1.85 -4.75
C ALA A 190 16.61 2.08 -3.24
N ALA A 191 15.47 2.51 -2.70
CA ALA A 191 15.25 2.74 -1.29
C ALA A 191 15.34 1.45 -0.46
N CYS A 192 14.75 0.34 -0.94
CA CYS A 192 14.92 -0.97 -0.30
C CYS A 192 16.39 -1.41 -0.26
N ARG A 193 17.14 -1.20 -1.36
CA ARG A 193 18.59 -1.46 -1.36
C ARG A 193 19.33 -0.57 -0.38
N ALA A 194 19.01 0.73 -0.32
CA ALA A 194 19.66 1.66 0.61
C ALA A 194 19.40 1.32 2.09
N ALA A 195 18.24 0.73 2.40
CA ALA A 195 17.91 0.27 3.75
C ALA A 195 18.75 -0.93 4.18
N ALA A 196 18.88 -1.95 3.31
CA ALA A 196 19.43 -3.25 3.65
C ALA A 196 20.92 -3.44 3.28
N HIS A 197 21.43 -2.72 2.28
CA HIS A 197 22.78 -2.94 1.76
C HIS A 197 23.85 -2.62 2.81
N LYS A 198 24.65 -3.61 3.20
CA LYS A 198 25.69 -3.53 4.26
C LYS A 198 25.15 -3.29 5.68
N HIS A 199 23.87 -3.58 5.91
CA HIS A 199 23.20 -3.39 7.20
C HIS A 199 22.60 -4.72 7.69
N PRO A 200 23.40 -5.65 8.25
CA PRO A 200 22.93 -6.95 8.71
C PRO A 200 21.90 -6.86 9.85
N GLU A 201 21.80 -5.71 10.52
CA GLU A 201 20.79 -5.40 11.52
C GLU A 201 19.38 -5.20 10.95
N ILE A 202 19.24 -5.10 9.62
CA ILE A 202 17.97 -5.01 8.89
C ILE A 202 17.70 -6.34 8.18
N HIS A 203 16.74 -7.09 8.69
CA HIS A 203 16.41 -8.43 8.18
C HIS A 203 15.37 -8.39 7.06
N GLY A 204 14.46 -7.42 7.10
CA GLY A 204 13.36 -7.30 6.16
C GLY A 204 12.89 -5.86 6.01
N VAL A 205 12.46 -5.50 4.79
CA VAL A 205 12.02 -4.16 4.43
C VAL A 205 10.76 -4.28 3.59
N LEU A 206 9.73 -3.55 3.99
CA LEU A 206 8.59 -3.21 3.14
C LEU A 206 8.60 -1.71 2.91
N ILE A 207 8.48 -1.30 1.65
CA ILE A 207 8.20 0.10 1.28
C ILE A 207 6.94 0.08 0.44
N ASN A 208 5.94 0.87 0.82
CA ASN A 208 4.70 1.09 0.06
C ASN A 208 4.55 2.59 -0.20
N ILE A 209 4.61 2.99 -1.47
CA ILE A 209 4.44 4.39 -1.90
C ILE A 209 3.17 4.47 -2.75
N GLY A 210 2.12 5.01 -2.14
CA GLY A 210 0.84 5.24 -2.82
C GLY A 210 0.22 3.96 -3.39
N GLY A 211 0.38 2.81 -2.72
CA GLY A 211 -0.19 1.52 -3.11
C GLY A 211 0.74 0.63 -3.93
N ASP A 212 1.88 1.14 -4.39
CA ASP A 212 2.93 0.33 -5.01
C ASP A 212 3.98 -0.02 -3.97
N LEU A 213 4.26 -1.31 -3.80
CA LEU A 213 5.09 -1.81 -2.72
C LEU A 213 6.18 -2.76 -3.15
N ARG A 214 7.19 -2.87 -2.29
CA ARG A 214 8.28 -3.84 -2.38
C ARG A 214 8.47 -4.50 -1.04
N VAL A 215 8.45 -5.84 -1.05
CA VAL A 215 8.87 -6.67 0.08
C VAL A 215 10.26 -7.23 -0.25
N ALA A 216 11.25 -6.96 0.60
CA ALA A 216 12.63 -7.37 0.42
C ALA A 216 13.26 -7.92 1.71
N GLY A 217 14.20 -8.85 1.58
CA GLY A 217 14.88 -9.49 2.70
C GLY A 217 14.16 -10.76 3.16
N ASP A 218 14.40 -11.17 4.40
CA ASP A 218 13.80 -12.37 4.98
C ASP A 218 12.46 -12.06 5.67
N THR A 219 11.55 -11.43 4.92
CA THR A 219 10.20 -11.12 5.39
C THR A 219 9.16 -11.50 4.34
N PHE A 220 7.95 -11.78 4.81
CA PHE A 220 6.76 -11.97 3.99
C PHE A 220 5.68 -11.03 4.50
N GLU A 221 4.83 -10.55 3.60
CA GLU A 221 3.73 -9.65 3.96
C GLU A 221 2.40 -10.17 3.40
N ARG A 222 1.33 -9.95 4.16
CA ARG A 222 -0.05 -10.11 3.68
C ARG A 222 -0.50 -8.79 3.07
N VAL A 223 -0.76 -8.78 1.77
CA VAL A 223 -1.14 -7.59 1.01
C VAL A 223 -2.60 -7.70 0.56
N ALA A 224 -3.43 -6.77 1.01
CA ALA A 224 -4.81 -6.62 0.56
C ALA A 224 -4.85 -5.87 -0.78
N ILE A 225 -5.64 -6.36 -1.74
CA ILE A 225 -5.86 -5.69 -3.04
C ILE A 225 -7.16 -4.91 -2.97
N ALA A 226 -7.05 -3.58 -3.07
CA ALA A 226 -8.20 -2.69 -2.96
C ALA A 226 -9.26 -2.95 -4.05
N ASP A 227 -10.54 -2.82 -3.68
CA ASP A 227 -11.64 -2.79 -4.64
C ASP A 227 -11.67 -1.43 -5.36
N PRO A 228 -11.48 -1.37 -6.69
CA PRO A 228 -11.51 -0.11 -7.41
C PRO A 228 -12.89 0.55 -7.43
N PHE A 229 -13.97 -0.19 -7.10
CA PHE A 229 -15.32 0.35 -6.96
C PHE A 229 -15.63 0.81 -5.53
N HIS A 230 -14.79 0.44 -4.54
CA HIS A 230 -14.91 0.86 -3.14
C HIS A 230 -13.57 1.39 -2.63
N ASP A 231 -13.35 2.68 -2.86
CA ASP A 231 -12.05 3.32 -2.71
C ASP A 231 -11.70 3.77 -1.27
N ALA A 232 -12.52 3.38 -0.29
CA ALA A 232 -12.31 3.66 1.12
C ALA A 232 -11.15 2.84 1.69
N VAL A 233 -10.41 3.40 2.64
CA VAL A 233 -9.21 2.77 3.23
C VAL A 233 -9.51 1.49 4.00
N ASN A 234 -10.72 1.36 4.51
CA ASN A 234 -11.22 0.20 5.25
C ASN A 234 -12.29 -0.57 4.47
N ALA A 235 -12.36 -0.36 3.15
CA ALA A 235 -13.20 -1.19 2.30
C ALA A 235 -12.70 -2.64 2.32
N GLU A 236 -13.62 -3.59 2.24
CA GLU A 236 -13.29 -4.99 2.03
C GLU A 236 -12.46 -5.14 0.75
N PRO A 237 -11.29 -5.77 0.80
CA PRO A 237 -10.47 -5.96 -0.39
C PRO A 237 -11.14 -6.96 -1.35
N ILE A 238 -10.82 -6.87 -2.64
CA ILE A 238 -11.26 -7.90 -3.61
C ILE A 238 -10.65 -9.25 -3.28
N THR A 239 -9.39 -9.22 -2.85
CA THR A 239 -8.63 -10.41 -2.49
C THR A 239 -7.41 -10.02 -1.64
N THR A 240 -6.75 -11.02 -1.09
CA THR A 240 -5.52 -10.89 -0.33
C THR A 240 -4.47 -11.82 -0.91
N ILE A 241 -3.25 -11.31 -1.03
CA ILE A 241 -2.09 -12.08 -1.49
C ILE A 241 -0.97 -12.08 -0.45
N PHE A 242 -0.08 -13.05 -0.52
CA PHE A 242 1.11 -13.14 0.32
C PHE A 242 2.37 -12.96 -0.52
N VAL A 243 3.22 -12.02 -0.11
CA VAL A 243 4.32 -11.51 -0.93
C VAL A 243 5.62 -11.66 -0.17
N ARG A 244 6.64 -12.24 -0.81
CA ARG A 244 8.01 -12.36 -0.28
C ARG A 244 9.02 -12.10 -1.39
N ASN A 245 9.98 -11.20 -1.17
CA ASN A 245 11.01 -10.85 -2.16
C ASN A 245 10.43 -10.53 -3.54
N ARG A 246 9.34 -9.77 -3.55
CA ARG A 246 8.56 -9.39 -4.74
C ARG A 246 8.02 -7.97 -4.57
N ALA A 247 7.72 -7.35 -5.69
CA ALA A 247 7.05 -6.06 -5.75
C ALA A 247 5.60 -6.26 -6.19
N VAL A 248 4.73 -5.37 -5.75
CA VAL A 248 3.33 -5.30 -6.17
C VAL A 248 3.04 -3.87 -6.58
N ALA A 249 2.51 -3.64 -7.78
CA ALA A 249 2.06 -2.33 -8.22
C ALA A 249 0.63 -2.41 -8.73
N THR A 250 -0.15 -1.35 -8.53
CA THR A 250 -1.54 -1.28 -8.99
C THR A 250 -1.79 -0.01 -9.76
N SER A 251 -2.16 -0.15 -11.03
CA SER A 251 -2.60 0.95 -11.89
C SER A 251 -4.12 0.92 -12.03
N GLY A 252 -4.78 2.07 -12.01
CA GLY A 252 -6.24 2.12 -12.14
C GLY A 252 -6.78 3.49 -12.49
N ASN A 253 -7.91 3.52 -13.19
CA ASN A 253 -8.49 4.73 -13.79
C ASN A 253 -9.49 5.47 -12.88
N TYR A 254 -9.76 4.95 -11.69
CA TYR A 254 -10.79 5.43 -10.75
C TYR A 254 -10.32 6.54 -9.81
N ARG A 255 -9.03 6.88 -9.82
CA ARG A 255 -8.44 7.92 -8.94
C ARG A 255 -8.14 9.26 -9.63
N ARG A 256 -7.84 9.26 -10.94
CA ARG A 256 -7.38 10.45 -11.67
C ARG A 256 -7.94 10.47 -13.09
N GLY A 257 -8.23 11.66 -13.60
CA GLY A 257 -8.84 11.86 -14.91
C GLY A 257 -9.29 13.30 -15.11
N VAL A 258 -10.01 13.55 -16.19
CA VAL A 258 -10.57 14.86 -16.54
C VAL A 258 -12.06 14.76 -16.86
N GLN A 259 -12.81 15.79 -16.47
CA GLN A 259 -14.23 15.91 -16.81
C GLN A 259 -14.37 16.81 -18.05
N ILE A 260 -15.03 16.30 -19.11
CA ILE A 260 -15.34 17.09 -20.31
C ILE A 260 -16.84 16.94 -20.58
N GLY A 261 -17.59 18.02 -20.35
CA GLY A 261 -19.06 17.95 -20.30
C GLY A 261 -19.51 17.03 -19.16
N ASP A 262 -20.41 16.10 -19.46
CA ASP A 262 -20.95 15.14 -18.48
C ASP A 262 -20.17 13.81 -18.43
N LYS A 263 -19.09 13.69 -19.21
CA LYS A 263 -18.28 12.47 -19.27
C LYS A 263 -16.92 12.62 -18.59
N TRP A 264 -16.59 11.63 -17.76
CA TRP A 264 -15.28 11.44 -17.16
C TRP A 264 -14.35 10.66 -18.12
N TYR A 265 -13.11 11.14 -18.25
CA TYR A 265 -12.06 10.52 -19.03
C TYR A 265 -10.88 10.15 -18.14
N SER A 266 -10.43 8.90 -18.24
CA SER A 266 -9.27 8.38 -17.51
C SER A 266 -8.00 9.18 -17.81
N HIS A 267 -7.12 9.31 -16.82
CA HIS A 267 -5.75 9.82 -17.03
C HIS A 267 -4.83 8.80 -17.72
N ILE A 268 -5.23 7.52 -17.78
CA ILE A 268 -4.50 6.48 -18.50
C ILE A 268 -4.92 6.56 -19.97
N ILE A 269 -3.96 6.80 -20.84
CA ILE A 269 -4.14 7.02 -22.28
C ILE A 269 -3.36 5.95 -23.03
N ASP A 270 -3.96 5.38 -24.07
CA ASP A 270 -3.22 4.57 -25.03
C ASP A 270 -2.38 5.50 -25.93
N PRO A 271 -1.04 5.50 -25.84
CA PRO A 271 -0.20 6.42 -26.61
C PRO A 271 -0.29 6.20 -28.12
N ARG A 272 -0.77 5.04 -28.57
CA ARG A 272 -0.85 4.62 -29.98
C ARG A 272 -2.07 5.22 -30.67
N SER A 273 -3.19 5.30 -29.96
CA SER A 273 -4.45 5.87 -30.46
C SER A 273 -4.68 7.30 -29.99
N GLY A 274 -4.03 7.69 -28.90
CA GLY A 274 -4.21 8.95 -28.21
C GLY A 274 -5.50 9.04 -27.39
N GLN A 275 -6.20 7.93 -27.19
CA GLN A 275 -7.49 7.86 -26.50
C GLN A 275 -7.32 7.41 -25.03
N PRO A 276 -8.05 8.02 -24.08
CA PRO A 276 -8.22 7.50 -22.73
C PRO A 276 -8.80 6.09 -22.75
N VAL A 277 -8.27 5.20 -21.93
CA VAL A 277 -8.71 3.80 -21.82
C VAL A 277 -9.47 3.55 -20.52
N ASP A 278 -10.51 2.72 -20.59
CA ASP A 278 -11.35 2.39 -19.44
C ASP A 278 -11.86 0.95 -19.34
N HIS A 279 -11.40 0.04 -20.21
CA HIS A 279 -11.81 -1.37 -20.22
C HIS A 279 -11.23 -2.17 -19.05
N VAL A 280 -10.04 -1.81 -18.56
CA VAL A 280 -9.45 -2.29 -17.30
C VAL A 280 -9.49 -1.16 -16.28
N VAL A 281 -10.23 -1.35 -15.19
CA VAL A 281 -10.40 -0.36 -14.12
C VAL A 281 -9.26 -0.45 -13.11
N SER A 282 -8.76 -1.66 -12.88
CA SER A 282 -7.60 -1.92 -12.02
C SER A 282 -6.73 -3.04 -12.60
N ALA A 283 -5.43 -2.83 -12.62
CA ALA A 283 -4.42 -3.81 -12.97
C ALA A 283 -3.39 -3.88 -11.84
N THR A 284 -3.41 -4.98 -11.08
CA THR A 284 -2.44 -5.27 -10.04
C THR A 284 -1.42 -6.28 -10.57
N VAL A 285 -0.13 -5.98 -10.48
CA VAL A 285 0.96 -6.85 -10.96
C VAL A 285 1.91 -7.18 -9.83
N VAL A 286 2.25 -8.46 -9.69
CA VAL A 286 3.32 -8.96 -8.82
C VAL A 286 4.53 -9.31 -9.69
N ALA A 287 5.68 -8.69 -9.44
CA ALA A 287 6.90 -8.90 -10.22
C ALA A 287 8.17 -9.00 -9.35
N HIS A 288 9.28 -9.37 -10.00
CA HIS A 288 10.59 -9.50 -9.36
C HIS A 288 11.20 -8.18 -8.91
N SER A 289 10.89 -7.07 -9.59
CA SER A 289 11.34 -5.71 -9.28
C SER A 289 10.14 -4.77 -9.27
N SER A 290 10.24 -3.65 -8.54
CA SER A 290 9.20 -2.63 -8.54
C SER A 290 9.14 -1.87 -9.86
N ILE A 291 10.28 -1.73 -10.57
CA ILE A 291 10.33 -1.19 -11.94
C ILE A 291 9.42 -1.97 -12.88
N ASP A 292 9.54 -3.31 -12.88
CA ASP A 292 8.75 -4.16 -13.76
C ASP A 292 7.28 -4.17 -13.37
N ALA A 293 6.98 -4.22 -12.06
CA ALA A 293 5.59 -4.19 -11.57
C ALA A 293 4.87 -2.91 -11.99
N ASP A 294 5.50 -1.73 -11.81
CA ASP A 294 4.94 -0.41 -12.12
C ASP A 294 4.68 -0.24 -13.63
N ALA A 295 5.68 -0.61 -14.45
CA ALA A 295 5.56 -0.57 -15.90
C ALA A 295 4.48 -1.53 -16.41
N LEU A 296 4.50 -2.79 -15.97
CA LEU A 296 3.51 -3.79 -16.38
C LEU A 296 2.10 -3.43 -15.92
N ALA A 297 1.91 -2.89 -14.72
CA ALA A 297 0.60 -2.46 -14.25
C ALA A 297 0.01 -1.38 -15.16
N THR A 298 0.82 -0.40 -15.56
CA THR A 298 0.40 0.63 -16.52
C THR A 298 0.12 0.05 -17.90
N ILE A 299 0.99 -0.83 -18.42
CA ILE A 299 0.78 -1.50 -19.72
C ILE A 299 -0.51 -2.31 -19.71
N CYS A 300 -0.79 -3.03 -18.63
CA CYS A 300 -1.97 -3.88 -18.49
C CYS A 300 -3.28 -3.09 -18.50
N SER A 301 -3.25 -1.83 -18.05
CA SER A 301 -4.38 -0.91 -18.13
C SER A 301 -4.66 -0.43 -19.57
N VAL A 302 -3.66 -0.50 -20.46
CA VAL A 302 -3.74 -0.03 -21.86
C VAL A 302 -4.05 -1.18 -22.82
N LEU A 303 -3.36 -2.31 -22.68
CA LEU A 303 -3.57 -3.49 -23.53
C LEU A 303 -4.92 -4.15 -23.29
N THR A 304 -5.38 -4.96 -24.24
CA THR A 304 -6.55 -5.81 -24.00
C THR A 304 -6.23 -6.85 -22.91
N PRO A 305 -7.22 -7.35 -22.15
CA PRO A 305 -6.93 -8.29 -21.07
C PRO A 305 -6.10 -9.50 -21.50
N ASN A 306 -6.36 -10.08 -22.67
CA ASN A 306 -5.61 -11.24 -23.16
C ASN A 306 -4.15 -10.89 -23.48
N GLU A 307 -3.89 -9.74 -24.10
CA GLU A 307 -2.53 -9.27 -24.37
C GLU A 307 -1.79 -8.98 -23.06
N SER A 308 -2.47 -8.38 -22.08
CA SER A 308 -1.93 -8.11 -20.74
C SER A 308 -1.51 -9.39 -20.02
N LEU A 309 -2.38 -10.40 -19.99
CA LEU A 309 -2.09 -11.69 -19.37
C LEU A 309 -0.87 -12.36 -20.02
N ALA A 310 -0.84 -12.42 -21.35
CA ALA A 310 0.26 -13.02 -22.11
C ALA A 310 1.60 -12.31 -21.89
N LEU A 311 1.59 -10.97 -21.89
CA LEU A 311 2.80 -10.18 -21.65
C LEU A 311 3.35 -10.40 -20.24
N VAL A 312 2.50 -10.35 -19.22
CA VAL A 312 2.89 -10.54 -17.82
C VAL A 312 3.51 -11.92 -17.60
N GLU A 313 2.87 -12.97 -18.13
CA GLU A 313 3.35 -14.34 -18.01
C GLU A 313 4.70 -14.55 -18.71
N SER A 314 4.89 -13.96 -19.90
CA SER A 314 6.16 -14.03 -20.62
C SER A 314 7.34 -13.39 -19.87
N HIS A 315 7.06 -12.53 -18.88
CA HIS A 315 8.06 -11.87 -18.02
C HIS A 315 8.20 -12.52 -16.64
N GLY A 316 7.58 -13.68 -16.41
CA GLY A 316 7.63 -14.37 -15.12
C GLY A 316 6.95 -13.60 -13.98
N ALA A 317 6.03 -12.69 -14.32
CA ALA A 317 5.22 -11.94 -13.38
C ALA A 317 3.82 -12.56 -13.25
N ALA A 318 3.02 -12.07 -12.31
CA ALA A 318 1.62 -12.42 -12.17
C ALA A 318 0.75 -11.17 -12.11
N CYS A 319 -0.50 -11.24 -12.56
CA CYS A 319 -1.40 -10.09 -12.48
C CYS A 319 -2.85 -10.47 -12.21
N LEU A 320 -3.57 -9.48 -11.69
CA LEU A 320 -5.00 -9.46 -11.50
C LEU A 320 -5.58 -8.21 -12.17
N LEU A 321 -6.49 -8.41 -13.10
CA LEU A 321 -7.20 -7.36 -13.82
C LEU A 321 -8.66 -7.36 -13.38
N ILE A 322 -9.17 -6.16 -13.11
CA ILE A 322 -10.58 -5.90 -12.87
C ILE A 322 -11.09 -5.06 -14.04
N THR A 323 -12.01 -5.61 -14.81
CA THR A 323 -12.60 -4.93 -15.97
C THR A 323 -13.72 -3.97 -15.55
N ARG A 324 -14.14 -3.11 -16.48
CA ARG A 324 -15.24 -2.14 -16.27
C ARG A 324 -16.54 -2.78 -15.80
N ASP A 325 -16.85 -3.97 -16.30
CA ASP A 325 -18.04 -4.74 -15.92
C ASP A 325 -17.86 -5.54 -14.61
N GLY A 326 -16.74 -5.34 -13.90
CA GLY A 326 -16.43 -5.97 -12.63
C GLY A 326 -15.90 -7.40 -12.75
N LYS A 327 -15.61 -7.91 -13.96
CA LYS A 327 -15.02 -9.24 -14.11
C LYS A 327 -13.59 -9.25 -13.59
N ARG A 328 -13.27 -10.37 -12.95
CA ARG A 328 -11.95 -10.68 -12.43
C ARG A 328 -11.22 -11.59 -13.41
N LEU A 329 -10.09 -11.12 -13.95
CA LEU A 329 -9.24 -11.88 -14.86
C LEU A 329 -7.83 -11.95 -14.26
N ALA A 330 -7.26 -13.14 -14.10
CA ALA A 330 -5.96 -13.32 -13.45
C ALA A 330 -5.03 -14.16 -14.32
N SER A 331 -3.73 -13.89 -14.26
CA SER A 331 -2.73 -14.74 -14.92
C SER A 331 -2.58 -16.07 -14.19
N ALA A 332 -2.03 -17.08 -14.87
CA ALA A 332 -1.88 -18.42 -14.31
C ALA A 332 -1.13 -18.43 -12.96
N GLY A 333 -0.09 -17.61 -12.83
CA GLY A 333 0.73 -17.51 -11.62
C GLY A 333 0.08 -16.76 -10.44
N TRP A 334 -1.06 -16.09 -10.62
CA TRP A 334 -1.69 -15.28 -9.56
C TRP A 334 -2.12 -16.12 -8.34
N THR A 335 -2.65 -17.32 -8.59
CA THR A 335 -3.22 -18.19 -7.55
C THR A 335 -2.19 -18.62 -6.50
N ASP A 336 -0.91 -18.64 -6.85
CA ASP A 336 0.16 -18.99 -5.92
C ASP A 336 0.41 -17.89 -4.87
N PHE A 337 0.00 -16.65 -5.17
CA PHE A 337 0.07 -15.54 -4.22
C PHE A 337 -1.18 -15.47 -3.32
N GLU A 338 -2.37 -15.81 -3.82
CA GLU A 338 -3.60 -15.85 -3.00
C GLU A 338 -3.60 -17.03 -2.01
N GLN A 339 -3.05 -18.16 -2.42
CA GLN A 339 -3.00 -19.38 -1.63
C GLN A 339 -1.59 -19.99 -1.70
N PRO A 340 -0.62 -19.44 -0.94
CA PRO A 340 0.74 -19.96 -0.92
C PRO A 340 0.74 -21.44 -0.55
N GLN A 341 1.65 -22.22 -1.14
CA GLN A 341 1.71 -23.67 -0.91
C GLN A 341 1.85 -24.05 0.58
N LEU A 342 2.44 -23.19 1.42
CA LEU A 342 2.49 -23.38 2.87
C LEU A 342 1.10 -23.45 3.50
N PHE A 343 0.14 -22.64 3.03
CA PHE A 343 -1.26 -22.71 3.43
C PHE A 343 -1.98 -23.91 2.79
N ARG A 344 -1.62 -24.33 1.57
CA ARG A 344 -2.15 -25.57 0.96
C ARG A 344 -1.73 -26.82 1.75
N LEU A 345 -0.49 -26.85 2.25
CA LEU A 345 0.01 -27.93 3.10
C LEU A 345 -0.61 -27.88 4.50
N ALA A 346 -0.68 -26.71 5.14
CA ALA A 346 -1.32 -26.57 6.44
C ALA A 346 -2.82 -26.97 6.41
N THR A 347 -3.57 -26.54 5.39
CA THR A 347 -4.97 -26.94 5.20
C THR A 347 -5.13 -28.40 4.78
N ALA A 348 -4.17 -29.00 4.06
CA ALA A 348 -4.14 -30.44 3.79
C ALA A 348 -3.83 -31.25 5.06
N PHE A 349 -2.95 -30.77 5.94
CA PHE A 349 -2.69 -31.37 7.24
C PHE A 349 -3.91 -31.29 8.15
N GLU A 350 -4.60 -30.15 8.22
CA GLU A 350 -5.86 -30.00 8.97
C GLU A 350 -6.97 -30.90 8.43
N LYS A 351 -7.14 -31.00 7.10
CA LYS A 351 -8.10 -31.95 6.50
C LYS A 351 -7.74 -33.41 6.78
N SER A 352 -6.45 -33.76 6.81
CA SER A 352 -6.02 -35.13 7.14
C SER A 352 -6.12 -35.47 8.64
N ALA A 353 -6.04 -34.45 9.52
CA ALA A 353 -6.10 -34.63 10.97
C ALA A 353 -7.54 -34.80 11.50
N PHE A 354 -8.56 -34.55 10.67
CA PHE A 354 -9.98 -34.64 11.04
C PHE A 354 -10.78 -35.73 10.31
N GLU A 355 -10.14 -36.72 9.69
CA GLU A 355 -10.81 -37.99 9.39
C GLU A 355 -10.77 -38.91 10.63
N LYS A 356 -11.74 -38.76 11.54
CA LYS A 356 -12.03 -39.79 12.54
C LYS A 356 -12.91 -40.89 11.92
N PRO A 357 -12.66 -42.17 12.22
CA PRO A 357 -13.48 -43.26 11.70
C PRO A 357 -14.88 -43.24 12.32
N ALA A 358 -15.87 -43.58 11.50
CA ALA A 358 -17.28 -43.63 11.87
C ALA A 358 -17.50 -44.45 13.16
N GLN A 359 -17.89 -43.76 14.23
CA GLN A 359 -18.43 -44.37 15.45
C GLN A 359 -19.92 -44.05 15.57
N GLN A 360 -20.67 -45.12 15.82
CA GLN A 360 -22.13 -45.19 15.85
C GLN A 360 -22.75 -44.13 16.76
N ALA A 361 -23.69 -43.38 16.21
CA ALA A 361 -24.48 -42.40 16.92
C ALA A 361 -25.43 -43.07 17.92
N GLN A 362 -25.32 -42.69 19.20
CA GLN A 362 -26.39 -42.85 20.17
C GLN A 362 -27.17 -41.53 20.30
N PRO A 363 -28.49 -41.57 20.51
CA PRO A 363 -29.36 -40.42 20.32
C PRO A 363 -29.27 -39.46 21.51
N GLN A 364 -28.62 -38.30 21.30
CA GLN A 364 -28.70 -37.18 22.22
C GLN A 364 -30.02 -36.44 22.01
N LYS A 365 -30.76 -36.29 23.11
CA LYS A 365 -32.03 -35.55 23.21
C LYS A 365 -31.93 -34.20 22.53
N GLN A 366 -32.78 -34.01 21.51
CA GLN A 366 -33.13 -32.70 20.98
C GLN A 366 -33.75 -31.87 22.11
N VAL A 367 -33.00 -30.90 22.62
CA VAL A 367 -33.60 -29.74 23.26
C VAL A 367 -34.03 -28.84 22.11
N THR A 368 -35.31 -28.94 21.76
CA THR A 368 -35.97 -28.04 20.83
C THR A 368 -36.17 -26.70 21.53
N GLU A 369 -35.11 -25.91 21.67
CA GLU A 369 -35.28 -24.46 21.83
C GLU A 369 -35.63 -23.90 20.45
N GLN A 370 -36.94 -23.75 20.26
CA GLN A 370 -37.50 -22.89 19.22
C GLN A 370 -36.92 -21.50 19.46
N VAL A 371 -35.92 -21.12 18.67
CA VAL A 371 -35.53 -19.73 18.48
C VAL A 371 -36.73 -19.06 17.81
N ALA A 372 -37.60 -18.52 18.65
CA ALA A 372 -38.66 -17.64 18.23
C ALA A 372 -38.00 -16.49 17.47
N LEU A 373 -38.30 -16.42 16.17
CA LEU A 373 -38.16 -15.24 15.35
C LEU A 373 -38.96 -14.12 16.04
N VAL A 374 -38.29 -13.35 16.89
CA VAL A 374 -38.77 -12.03 17.27
C VAL A 374 -38.33 -11.11 16.14
N GLU A 375 -39.18 -11.02 15.13
CA GLU A 375 -39.23 -9.86 14.26
C GLU A 375 -39.47 -8.65 15.16
N ASP A 376 -38.52 -7.71 15.22
CA ASP A 376 -38.80 -6.30 15.47
C ASP A 376 -37.65 -5.43 14.95
N ALA A 377 -38.01 -4.51 14.04
CA ALA A 377 -37.20 -3.49 13.37
C ALA A 377 -36.15 -3.95 12.34
N LYS A 378 -36.63 -4.37 11.16
CA LYS A 378 -35.93 -4.20 9.86
C LYS A 378 -35.66 -2.71 9.61
N GLY A 379 -34.52 -2.23 10.06
CA GLY A 379 -33.91 -1.00 9.56
C GLY A 379 -32.49 -1.33 9.19
N GLU A 380 -32.22 -1.68 7.93
CA GLU A 380 -30.84 -1.73 7.44
C GLU A 380 -30.22 -0.35 7.71
N LEU A 381 -29.20 -0.32 8.57
CA LEU A 381 -28.44 0.89 8.78
C LEU A 381 -27.78 1.26 7.45
N LEU A 382 -27.83 2.55 7.16
CA LEU A 382 -27.10 3.15 6.06
C LEU A 382 -25.59 3.10 6.33
N GLU A 383 -24.77 3.38 5.31
CA GLU A 383 -23.33 3.55 5.50
C GLU A 383 -23.00 4.99 5.92
N LEU A 384 -22.02 5.16 6.82
CA LEU A 384 -21.45 6.46 7.14
C LEU A 384 -20.12 6.62 6.39
N ALA A 385 -20.10 7.47 5.38
CA ALA A 385 -18.88 7.85 4.67
C ALA A 385 -18.25 9.07 5.35
N VAL A 386 -16.98 8.98 5.71
CA VAL A 386 -16.18 10.06 6.31
C VAL A 386 -14.99 10.36 5.42
N ASN A 387 -14.86 11.59 4.95
CA ASN A 387 -13.71 12.04 4.17
C ASN A 387 -12.92 13.04 4.99
N ILE A 388 -11.59 12.89 5.03
CA ILE A 388 -10.67 13.80 5.71
C ILE A 388 -9.53 14.18 4.78
N GLU A 389 -9.08 15.42 4.91
CA GLU A 389 -7.88 15.95 4.26
C GLU A 389 -6.95 16.51 5.33
N LEU A 390 -5.75 15.95 5.46
CA LEU A 390 -4.74 16.40 6.40
C LEU A 390 -4.02 17.64 5.88
N SER A 391 -3.74 18.58 6.78
CA SER A 391 -2.96 19.77 6.46
C SER A 391 -1.52 19.40 6.13
N ARG A 392 -0.95 20.11 5.14
CA ARG A 392 0.48 20.04 4.81
C ARG A 392 1.26 20.93 5.78
N PRO A 393 2.26 20.41 6.51
CA PRO A 393 3.09 21.23 7.40
C PRO A 393 3.95 22.22 6.61
N ALA A 394 4.22 23.39 7.21
CA ALA A 394 5.16 24.35 6.64
C ALA A 394 6.61 23.87 6.81
N GLY A 395 7.40 23.91 5.73
CA GLY A 395 8.82 23.55 5.71
C GLY A 395 9.15 22.33 4.84
N ALA A 396 10.44 22.00 4.74
CA ALA A 396 10.96 20.93 3.87
C ALA A 396 11.06 19.56 4.55
N GLN A 397 10.94 19.49 5.89
CA GLN A 397 11.05 18.23 6.63
C GLN A 397 9.71 17.51 6.70
N TYR A 398 9.72 16.21 6.41
CA TYR A 398 8.58 15.33 6.65
C TYR A 398 8.25 15.31 8.15
N ARG A 399 7.04 15.74 8.52
CA ARG A 399 6.52 15.65 9.88
C ARG A 399 5.37 14.64 9.91
N ARG A 400 5.62 13.50 10.54
CA ARG A 400 4.73 12.34 10.56
C ARG A 400 3.36 12.68 11.18
N PRO A 401 2.25 12.49 10.45
CA PRO A 401 0.93 12.53 11.05
C PRO A 401 0.58 11.17 11.68
N TYR A 402 -0.07 11.22 12.83
CA TYR A 402 -0.74 10.11 13.49
C TYR A 402 -2.22 10.44 13.44
N ALA A 403 -3.04 9.56 12.88
CA ALA A 403 -4.46 9.83 12.67
C ALA A 403 -5.31 8.62 13.04
N ALA A 404 -6.45 8.87 13.69
CA ALA A 404 -7.44 7.87 14.00
C ALA A 404 -8.85 8.40 13.68
N VAL A 405 -9.68 7.57 13.04
CA VAL A 405 -11.10 7.84 12.80
C VAL A 405 -11.91 6.65 13.31
N TRP A 406 -12.81 6.89 14.26
CA TRP A 406 -13.63 5.84 14.87
C TRP A 406 -15.01 6.35 15.30
N LEU A 407 -15.90 5.41 15.59
CA LEU A 407 -17.21 5.65 16.20
C LEU A 407 -17.22 5.17 17.64
N GLU A 408 -17.80 5.98 18.53
CA GLU A 408 -18.21 5.56 19.87
C GLU A 408 -19.73 5.52 19.96
N ASP A 409 -20.26 4.59 20.76
CA ASP A 409 -21.68 4.56 21.13
C ASP A 409 -22.03 5.56 22.24
N ALA A 410 -23.27 5.53 22.72
CA ALA A 410 -23.76 6.39 23.78
C ALA A 410 -23.08 6.15 25.14
N ASP A 411 -22.45 4.98 25.33
CA ASP A 411 -21.75 4.58 26.55
C ASP A 411 -20.24 4.92 26.48
N GLU A 412 -19.82 5.67 25.45
CA GLU A 412 -18.43 6.05 25.15
C GLU A 412 -17.50 4.85 24.84
N PHE A 413 -18.07 3.72 24.43
CA PHE A 413 -17.29 2.56 23.97
C PHE A 413 -16.99 2.68 22.47
N PRO A 414 -15.73 2.47 22.04
CA PRO A 414 -15.40 2.42 20.63
C PRO A 414 -16.04 1.18 20.00
N VAL A 415 -16.90 1.40 18.99
CA VAL A 415 -17.62 0.31 18.30
C VAL A 415 -16.97 -0.07 16.97
N ARG A 416 -16.29 0.88 16.32
CA ARG A 416 -15.57 0.61 15.07
C ARG A 416 -14.47 1.60 14.78
N THR A 417 -13.32 1.10 14.33
CA THR A 417 -12.23 1.93 13.78
C THR A 417 -12.25 1.90 12.25
N GLY A 418 -12.32 3.07 11.63
CA GLY A 418 -12.36 3.22 10.16
C GLY A 418 -11.02 3.62 9.53
N LEU A 419 -10.13 4.28 10.28
CA LEU A 419 -8.78 4.65 9.82
C LEU A 419 -7.84 4.73 11.02
N LEU A 420 -6.61 4.24 10.87
CA LEU A 420 -5.58 4.27 11.90
C LEU A 420 -4.18 4.33 11.27
N PHE A 421 -3.48 5.45 11.40
CA PHE A 421 -2.07 5.57 11.03
C PHE A 421 -1.21 5.76 12.28
N MET A 422 -0.38 4.77 12.58
CA MET A 422 0.47 4.77 13.76
C MET A 422 1.73 3.92 13.56
N MET A 423 2.78 4.24 14.31
CA MET A 423 3.92 3.34 14.53
C MET A 423 3.52 2.24 15.53
N THR A 424 3.64 0.97 15.15
CA THR A 424 2.99 -0.13 15.89
C THR A 424 3.86 -0.91 16.88
N LYS A 425 5.20 -0.75 16.97
CA LYS A 425 6.01 -1.39 18.04
C LYS A 425 7.27 -0.60 18.46
N GLY A 426 7.66 -0.79 19.74
CA GLY A 426 8.79 -0.16 20.45
C GLY A 426 8.33 0.76 21.59
N ASN A 427 9.24 1.46 22.28
CA ASN A 427 8.89 2.59 23.19
C ASN A 427 8.15 3.75 22.47
N GLY A 428 7.89 3.59 21.17
CA GLY A 428 7.23 4.49 20.26
C GLY A 428 8.02 5.78 20.06
N SER A 429 7.75 6.47 18.95
CA SER A 429 7.85 7.92 19.03
C SER A 429 6.88 8.37 20.13
N ARG A 430 7.23 9.31 21.01
CA ARG A 430 6.32 9.80 22.07
C ARG A 430 4.92 10.20 21.55
N TRP A 431 4.83 10.49 20.26
CA TRP A 431 3.69 11.09 19.57
C TRP A 431 2.50 10.16 19.36
N HIS A 432 2.66 8.83 19.38
CA HIS A 432 1.49 7.93 19.36
C HIS A 432 0.66 8.04 20.65
N ARG A 433 1.31 8.35 21.79
CA ARG A 433 0.62 8.63 23.06
C ARG A 433 -0.10 9.98 23.03
N ASP A 434 0.19 10.81 22.04
CA ASP A 434 -0.47 12.10 21.86
C ASP A 434 -1.79 11.96 21.12
N LEU A 435 -2.15 10.77 20.59
CA LEU A 435 -3.55 10.38 20.34
C LEU A 435 -4.22 10.03 21.67
N LEU A 436 -4.38 11.05 22.53
CA LEU A 436 -4.70 10.91 23.94
C LEU A 436 -5.98 10.10 24.22
N ARG A 437 -7.03 10.25 23.38
CA ARG A 437 -8.30 9.54 23.58
C ARG A 437 -8.21 8.13 23.03
N TRP A 438 -7.77 7.98 21.78
CA TRP A 438 -7.66 6.67 21.13
C TRP A 438 -6.69 5.74 21.88
N TYR A 439 -5.50 6.23 22.28
CA TYR A 439 -4.50 5.42 22.97
C TYR A 439 -4.98 4.89 24.33
N ARG A 440 -5.80 5.64 25.07
CA ARG A 440 -6.39 5.17 26.34
C ARG A 440 -7.38 4.03 26.11
N GLN A 441 -8.15 4.08 25.03
CA GLN A 441 -9.16 3.07 24.70
C GLN A 441 -8.56 1.84 24.02
N ASP A 442 -7.56 1.98 23.16
CA ASP A 442 -6.90 0.85 22.49
C ASP A 442 -6.22 -0.11 23.47
N ASN A 443 -5.70 0.38 24.59
CA ASN A 443 -5.18 -0.48 25.68
C ASN A 443 -6.26 -1.35 26.34
N VAL A 444 -7.53 -0.90 26.33
CA VAL A 444 -8.67 -1.70 26.81
C VAL A 444 -9.08 -2.74 25.75
N ARG A 445 -8.96 -2.40 24.46
CA ARG A 445 -9.31 -3.27 23.33
C ARG A 445 -8.29 -4.39 23.07
N LYS A 446 -6.98 -4.09 23.18
CA LYS A 446 -5.89 -5.08 23.03
C LYS A 446 -5.86 -6.16 24.11
N LEU A 447 -6.61 -5.97 25.20
CA LEU A 447 -6.83 -7.01 26.21
C LEU A 447 -7.89 -8.04 25.78
N ALA A 448 -8.65 -7.79 24.71
CA ALA A 448 -9.77 -8.61 24.25
C ALA A 448 -9.56 -9.31 22.89
N ASP A 449 -8.88 -8.70 21.92
CA ASP A 449 -8.70 -9.27 20.57
C ASP A 449 -7.29 -9.03 20.01
N ASP A 450 -6.68 -10.09 19.46
CA ASP A 450 -5.35 -10.09 18.82
C ASP A 450 -5.46 -9.85 17.29
N THR A 451 -6.20 -8.81 16.88
CA THR A 451 -6.40 -8.44 15.47
C THR A 451 -5.66 -7.16 15.10
N SER A 452 -4.76 -7.26 14.11
CA SER A 452 -4.17 -6.09 13.43
C SER A 452 -5.27 -5.35 12.67
N LEU A 453 -5.44 -4.05 12.97
CA LEU A 453 -6.58 -3.28 12.48
C LEU A 453 -6.57 -2.93 10.99
N ILE A 454 -5.40 -2.89 10.36
CA ILE A 454 -5.24 -2.46 8.97
C ILE A 454 -4.10 -3.27 8.35
N ASP A 455 -4.41 -4.01 7.27
CA ASP A 455 -3.41 -4.70 6.45
C ASP A 455 -2.65 -3.73 5.56
N THR A 456 -1.48 -4.12 5.05
CA THR A 456 -0.84 -3.38 3.96
C THR A 456 -1.69 -3.49 2.69
N ILE A 457 -2.09 -2.36 2.11
CA ILE A 457 -2.98 -2.30 0.94
C ILE A 457 -2.19 -1.91 -0.32
N SER A 458 -2.40 -2.66 -1.40
CA SER A 458 -2.05 -2.22 -2.76
C SER A 458 -3.30 -1.66 -3.48
N SER A 459 -3.15 -0.49 -4.10
CA SER A 459 -4.25 0.24 -4.76
C SER A 459 -3.69 1.25 -5.77
N ALA A 460 -4.53 1.76 -6.69
CA ALA A 460 -4.14 2.90 -7.52
C ALA A 460 -3.77 4.13 -6.67
N THR A 461 -2.72 4.83 -7.09
CA THR A 461 -2.15 5.96 -6.34
C THR A 461 -3.15 7.08 -6.08
N ARG A 462 -3.29 7.43 -4.80
CA ARG A 462 -4.08 8.57 -4.33
C ARG A 462 -3.23 9.82 -4.12
N GLY A 463 -3.89 10.97 -4.07
CA GLY A 463 -3.30 12.22 -3.61
C GLY A 463 -2.85 12.13 -2.14
N PRO A 464 -1.89 12.96 -1.71
CA PRO A 464 -1.38 12.93 -0.35
C PRO A 464 -2.37 13.58 0.62
N GLY A 465 -2.47 13.03 1.84
CA GLY A 465 -3.29 13.59 2.92
C GLY A 465 -4.80 13.37 2.80
N GLU A 466 -5.31 12.81 1.70
CA GLU A 466 -6.75 12.57 1.48
C GLU A 466 -7.15 11.14 1.80
N TYR A 467 -8.17 11.00 2.65
CA TYR A 467 -8.64 9.70 3.13
C TYR A 467 -10.16 9.63 3.19
N LYS A 468 -10.68 8.44 2.85
CA LYS A 468 -12.09 8.09 2.97
C LYS A 468 -12.20 6.83 3.82
N ALA A 469 -12.99 6.89 4.87
CA ALA A 469 -13.38 5.74 5.68
C ALA A 469 -14.90 5.54 5.54
N VAL A 470 -15.35 4.29 5.45
CA VAL A 470 -16.78 3.96 5.38
C VAL A 470 -17.12 3.01 6.53
N PHE A 471 -18.08 3.42 7.36
CA PHE A 471 -18.67 2.55 8.37
C PHE A 471 -19.93 1.93 7.78
N ASP A 472 -19.88 0.65 7.45
CA ASP A 472 -20.97 -0.08 6.77
C ASP A 472 -22.18 -0.42 7.67
N GLY A 473 -22.24 0.18 8.87
CA GLY A 473 -23.28 -0.11 9.86
C GLY A 473 -23.00 -1.34 10.73
N LYS A 474 -21.80 -1.92 10.70
CA LYS A 474 -21.34 -2.99 11.61
C LYS A 474 -20.25 -2.53 12.59
N ASP A 475 -20.07 -3.26 13.68
CA ASP A 475 -18.95 -3.12 14.63
C ASP A 475 -17.67 -3.85 14.16
N ASP A 476 -16.57 -3.73 14.91
CA ASP A 476 -15.29 -4.42 14.63
C ASP A 476 -15.43 -5.97 14.63
N ALA A 477 -16.49 -6.53 15.22
CA ALA A 477 -16.80 -7.96 15.21
C ALA A 477 -17.74 -8.37 14.05
N GLY A 478 -18.08 -7.42 13.16
CA GLY A 478 -18.97 -7.64 12.02
C GLY A 478 -20.46 -7.71 12.36
N LYS A 479 -20.86 -7.40 13.59
CA LYS A 479 -22.28 -7.39 14.01
C LYS A 479 -22.93 -6.05 13.65
N PRO A 480 -24.20 -6.03 13.22
CA PRO A 480 -24.91 -4.79 12.95
C PRO A 480 -24.99 -3.88 14.17
N LEU A 481 -24.69 -2.59 13.98
CA LEU A 481 -24.92 -1.54 14.96
C LEU A 481 -26.42 -1.35 15.17
N LYS A 482 -26.81 -0.83 16.34
CA LYS A 482 -28.21 -0.52 16.66
C LYS A 482 -28.50 0.94 16.27
N PRO A 483 -29.71 1.29 15.81
CA PRO A 483 -30.10 2.69 15.70
C PRO A 483 -29.94 3.40 17.05
N GLY A 484 -29.33 4.58 17.06
CA GLY A 484 -29.00 5.26 18.31
C GLY A 484 -28.07 6.44 18.16
N LYS A 485 -27.62 6.94 19.31
CA LYS A 485 -26.66 8.04 19.39
C LYS A 485 -25.24 7.48 19.30
N TYR A 486 -24.46 8.09 18.42
CA TYR A 486 -23.06 7.79 18.21
C TYR A 486 -22.26 9.08 18.21
N THR A 487 -20.97 8.99 18.44
CA THR A 487 -20.04 10.11 18.26
C THR A 487 -18.96 9.70 17.27
N LEU A 488 -18.83 10.45 16.17
CA LEU A 488 -17.71 10.36 15.25
C LEU A 488 -16.52 11.13 15.82
N PHE A 489 -15.39 10.45 15.91
CA PHE A 489 -14.12 11.02 16.29
C PHE A 489 -13.15 11.05 15.11
N ILE A 490 -12.46 12.17 14.94
CA ILE A 490 -11.31 12.32 14.04
C ILE A 490 -10.20 12.95 14.88
N GLU A 491 -9.18 12.17 15.24
CA GLU A 491 -8.07 12.58 16.08
C GLU A 491 -6.78 12.58 15.26
N VAL A 492 -6.02 13.69 15.31
CA VAL A 492 -4.75 13.83 14.60
C VAL A 492 -3.71 14.46 15.52
N ALA A 493 -2.54 13.82 15.60
CA ALA A 493 -1.34 14.36 16.23
C ALA A 493 -0.20 14.40 15.20
N ARG A 494 0.69 15.39 15.30
CA ARG A 494 1.85 15.47 14.41
C ARG A 494 3.15 15.54 15.18
N GLU A 495 4.17 14.84 14.67
CA GLU A 495 5.53 14.94 15.19
C GLU A 495 6.03 16.41 15.15
N HIS A 496 6.39 16.93 16.33
CA HIS A 496 6.75 18.34 16.53
C HIS A 496 5.68 19.33 16.02
N GLY A 497 4.42 18.90 15.96
CA GLY A 497 3.26 19.68 15.53
C GLY A 497 2.20 19.80 16.62
N THR A 498 0.94 19.97 16.21
CA THR A 498 -0.17 20.14 17.14
C THR A 498 -0.96 18.84 17.32
N TYR A 499 -1.78 18.82 18.36
CA TYR A 499 -2.80 17.81 18.59
C TYR A 499 -4.17 18.42 18.31
N GLN A 500 -5.02 17.71 17.56
CA GLN A 500 -6.35 18.16 17.17
C GLN A 500 -7.34 17.00 17.24
N ILE A 501 -8.56 17.28 17.67
CA ILE A 501 -9.66 16.31 17.72
C ILE A 501 -10.97 16.96 17.29
N ILE A 502 -11.70 16.29 16.40
CA ILE A 502 -13.08 16.64 16.05
C ILE A 502 -13.98 15.60 16.69
N ARG A 503 -15.02 16.09 17.40
CA ARG A 503 -16.06 15.27 18.04
C ARG A 503 -17.39 15.68 17.43
N GLN A 504 -17.99 14.79 16.66
CA GLN A 504 -19.26 15.06 16.00
C GLN A 504 -20.32 14.07 16.52
N PRO A 505 -21.27 14.51 17.36
CA PRO A 505 -22.45 13.72 17.70
C PRO A 505 -23.29 13.43 16.45
N LEU A 506 -23.78 12.20 16.35
CA LEU A 506 -24.58 11.67 15.25
C LEU A 506 -25.75 10.87 15.81
N GLU A 507 -26.89 10.89 15.12
CA GLU A 507 -27.98 9.94 15.34
C GLU A 507 -28.06 9.02 14.12
N LEU A 508 -27.62 7.76 14.28
CA LEU A 508 -27.62 6.76 13.22
C LEU A 508 -28.91 5.95 13.29
N GLY A 509 -29.50 5.67 12.14
CA GLY A 509 -30.79 4.99 12.02
C GLY A 509 -31.14 4.70 10.56
N THR A 510 -32.41 4.77 10.21
CA THR A 510 -32.84 4.51 8.82
C THR A 510 -32.88 5.76 7.93
N LYS A 511 -32.73 6.95 8.52
CA LYS A 511 -32.78 8.23 7.80
C LYS A 511 -31.39 8.65 7.35
N PRO A 512 -31.19 9.03 6.08
CA PRO A 512 -29.91 9.55 5.62
C PRO A 512 -29.60 10.90 6.24
N ILE A 513 -28.31 11.21 6.31
CA ILE A 513 -27.78 12.52 6.66
C ILE A 513 -27.04 13.04 5.44
N GLU A 514 -27.47 14.18 4.92
CA GLU A 514 -26.82 14.85 3.79
C GLU A 514 -25.37 15.17 4.12
N LYS A 515 -24.54 15.24 3.06
CA LYS A 515 -23.13 15.54 3.18
C LYS A 515 -22.90 16.84 3.98
N THR A 516 -22.29 16.69 5.14
CA THR A 516 -22.09 17.78 6.10
C THR A 516 -20.60 18.05 6.27
N ASN A 517 -20.22 19.34 6.22
CA ASN A 517 -18.86 19.78 6.45
C ASN A 517 -18.59 19.95 7.95
N LEU A 518 -17.47 19.40 8.41
CA LEU A 518 -16.96 19.59 9.76
C LEU A 518 -16.03 20.79 9.81
N LYS A 519 -15.92 21.43 10.98
CA LYS A 519 -15.02 22.57 11.18
C LYS A 519 -13.57 22.11 11.02
N SER A 520 -12.83 22.76 10.13
CA SER A 520 -11.39 22.54 9.96
C SER A 520 -10.58 23.01 11.17
N ASN A 521 -9.34 22.55 11.26
CA ASN A 521 -8.39 22.97 12.27
C ASN A 521 -6.96 22.95 11.70
N VAL A 522 -5.95 23.09 12.56
CA VAL A 522 -4.55 23.19 12.14
C VAL A 522 -4.07 21.93 11.41
N GLU A 523 -4.45 20.74 11.87
CA GLU A 523 -3.99 19.46 11.32
C GLU A 523 -4.95 18.87 10.29
N ILE A 524 -6.22 19.28 10.32
CA ILE A 524 -7.31 18.80 9.46
C ILE A 524 -7.78 19.96 8.58
N LYS A 525 -7.33 19.97 7.33
CA LYS A 525 -7.65 21.00 6.34
C LYS A 525 -9.13 20.98 5.99
N SER A 526 -9.70 19.80 5.77
CA SER A 526 -11.12 19.60 5.55
C SER A 526 -11.58 18.25 6.09
N ALA A 527 -12.84 18.17 6.54
CA ALA A 527 -13.46 16.91 6.91
C ALA A 527 -14.96 16.97 6.60
N THR A 528 -15.52 15.87 6.10
CA THR A 528 -16.95 15.75 5.80
C THR A 528 -17.47 14.39 6.23
N TYR A 529 -18.75 14.31 6.56
CA TYR A 529 -19.43 13.03 6.74
C TYR A 529 -20.77 13.03 5.99
N GLU A 530 -21.20 11.85 5.59
CA GLU A 530 -22.47 11.61 4.89
C GLU A 530 -23.00 10.26 5.33
N TYR A 531 -24.28 10.19 5.71
CA TYR A 531 -24.93 8.94 6.08
C TYR A 531 -25.93 8.57 5.00
N ARG A 532 -25.65 7.54 4.22
CA ARG A 532 -26.32 7.29 2.94
C ARG A 532 -26.51 5.81 2.67
N LYS A 533 -27.40 5.49 1.72
CA LYS A 533 -27.49 4.11 1.23
C LYS A 533 -26.12 3.64 0.73
N PRO A 534 -25.76 2.37 0.98
CA PRO A 534 -24.55 1.80 0.43
C PRO A 534 -24.44 2.10 -1.06
N VAL A 535 -23.27 2.57 -1.49
CA VAL A 535 -23.03 2.73 -2.92
C VAL A 535 -23.11 1.33 -3.52
N ALA A 536 -24.06 1.11 -4.42
CA ALA A 536 -24.21 -0.18 -5.07
C ALA A 536 -22.89 -0.51 -5.77
N ARG A 537 -22.38 -1.74 -5.59
CA ARG A 537 -21.39 -2.33 -6.51
C ARG A 537 -21.91 -2.03 -7.90
N ALA A 538 -21.13 -1.30 -8.71
CA ALA A 538 -21.45 -1.13 -10.11
C ALA A 538 -21.49 -2.53 -10.73
N ALA A 539 -22.67 -3.15 -10.73
CA ALA A 539 -22.92 -4.33 -11.53
C ALA A 539 -22.79 -3.84 -12.95
N GLY A 540 -21.78 -4.36 -13.66
CA GLY A 540 -21.40 -3.90 -15.00
C GLY A 540 -22.61 -3.52 -15.84
N GLN A 541 -22.69 -2.24 -16.20
CA GLN A 541 -23.46 -1.77 -17.34
C GLN A 541 -22.50 -1.50 -18.49
#